data_AF-A0A6L9S614-F1
#
_entry.id   AF-A0A6L9S614-F1
#
_cell.length_a   1.000
_cell.length_b   1.000
_cell.length_c   1.000
_cell.angle_alpha   90.00
_cell.angle_beta   90.00
_cell.angle_gamma   90.00
#
_symmetry.space_group_name_H-M   'P 1'
#
loop_
_entity.id
_entity.type
_entity.pdbx_description
1 polymer ?
#
loop_
_entity_poly.entity_id
_entity_poly.type
_entity_poly.pdbx_seq_one_letter_code
_entity_poly.pdbx_strand_id
1 'polypeptide(L)'
;MLVVTRYRVPRAEAPAFRDQAFEALHTLAQQPGWKRGHVGRATDDPTLWVLTSEWRDVGSYRRALSAYDVKLHVVPLLSRAVDEPTAFEVMTPDGGTALAADAEDVGLGHAAGPAILTDLDVRDDGRGRSAGSTDPETREDDPGRPEGSTGARENDR
;
A
#
# COMPACT_ATOMS: atom_id res chain seq x y z
N MET A 1 0.39 12.16 7.50
CA MET A 1 1.38 11.19 6.99
C MET A 1 2.39 10.88 8.08
N LEU A 2 2.76 9.61 8.22
CA LEU A 2 3.80 9.10 9.11
C LEU A 2 4.97 8.60 8.27
N VAL A 3 6.19 8.91 8.66
CA VAL A 3 7.42 8.35 8.09
C VAL A 3 8.14 7.59 9.18
N VAL A 4 8.50 6.34 8.90
CA VAL A 4 9.26 5.46 9.78
C VAL A 4 10.46 4.94 9.01
N THR A 5 11.66 5.27 9.49
CA THR A 5 12.90 4.71 8.94
C THR A 5 13.62 3.92 10.02
N ARG A 6 14.03 2.69 9.67
CA ARG A 6 14.79 1.81 10.55
C ARG A 6 16.25 1.73 10.12
N TYR A 7 17.12 1.51 11.09
CA TYR A 7 18.56 1.48 10.86
C TYR A 7 19.20 0.33 11.64
N ARG A 8 20.15 -0.36 10.99
CA ARG A 8 21.06 -1.29 11.65
C ARG A 8 22.38 -0.59 11.91
N VAL A 9 22.69 -0.39 13.18
CA VAL A 9 23.83 0.41 13.65
C VAL A 9 24.69 -0.44 14.58
N PRO A 10 25.95 -0.73 14.23
CA PRO A 10 26.89 -1.40 15.12
C PRO A 10 27.02 -0.67 16.46
N ARG A 11 27.17 -1.41 17.56
CA ARG A 11 27.24 -0.79 18.91
C ARG A 11 28.35 0.25 19.05
N ALA A 12 29.47 0.08 18.34
CA ALA A 12 30.58 1.02 18.33
C ALA A 12 30.21 2.38 17.70
N GLU A 13 29.28 2.38 16.73
CA GLU A 13 28.81 3.59 16.03
C GLU A 13 27.60 4.25 16.70
N ALA A 14 26.99 3.57 17.67
CA ALA A 14 25.74 4.01 18.29
C ALA A 14 25.75 5.45 18.84
N PRO A 15 26.81 5.93 19.53
CA PRO A 15 26.84 7.32 19.99
C PRO A 15 26.82 8.33 18.84
N ALA A 16 27.65 8.10 17.81
CA ALA A 16 27.71 8.99 16.65
C ALA A 16 26.39 8.98 15.85
N PHE A 17 25.80 7.81 15.66
CA PHE A 17 24.50 7.68 15.01
C PHE A 17 23.39 8.39 15.79
N ARG A 18 23.36 8.25 17.12
CA ARG A 18 22.39 8.93 17.98
C ARG A 18 22.45 10.45 17.77
N ASP A 19 23.66 11.01 17.80
CA ASP A 19 23.86 12.45 17.66
C ASP A 19 23.44 12.92 16.26
N GLN A 20 23.79 12.18 15.21
CA GLN A 20 23.33 12.43 13.84
C GLN A 20 21.80 12.33 13.70
N ALA A 21 21.17 11.34 14.34
CA ALA A 21 19.72 11.15 14.29
C ALA A 21 18.97 12.28 15.01
N PHE A 22 19.51 12.79 16.13
CA PHE A 22 18.94 13.95 16.81
C PHE A 22 19.12 15.24 16.02
N GLU A 23 20.26 15.44 15.38
CA GLU A 23 20.48 16.59 14.48
C GLU A 23 19.51 16.54 13.28
N ALA A 24 19.33 15.36 12.68
CA ALA A 24 18.36 15.16 11.61
C ALA A 24 16.93 15.45 12.09
N LEU A 25 16.53 14.94 13.26
CA LEU A 25 15.22 15.20 13.85
C LEU A 25 15.00 16.70 14.10
N HIS A 26 15.99 17.39 14.66
CA HIS A 26 15.93 18.83 14.89
C HIS A 26 15.80 19.61 13.58
N THR A 27 16.57 19.23 12.55
CA THR A 27 16.52 19.84 11.22
C THR A 27 15.14 19.67 10.57
N LEU A 28 14.54 18.48 10.69
CA LEU A 28 13.18 18.22 10.21
C LEU A 28 12.13 19.02 11.00
N ALA A 29 12.32 19.20 12.30
CA ALA A 29 11.40 19.95 13.15
C ALA A 29 11.28 21.44 12.77
N GLN A 30 12.26 21.99 12.06
CA GLN A 30 12.21 23.37 11.54
C GLN A 30 11.41 23.50 10.23
N GLN A 31 10.96 22.40 9.63
CA GLN A 31 10.36 22.42 8.29
C GLN A 31 8.84 22.67 8.32
N PRO A 32 8.29 23.41 7.34
CA PRO A 32 6.86 23.64 7.25
C PRO A 32 6.03 22.36 7.14
N GLY A 33 5.08 22.20 8.07
CA GLY A 33 4.18 21.03 8.11
C GLY A 33 4.71 19.86 8.94
N TRP A 34 5.84 20.02 9.62
CA TRP A 34 6.23 19.16 10.74
C TRP A 34 5.13 19.12 11.81
N LYS A 35 4.90 17.94 12.40
CA LYS A 35 4.00 17.77 13.55
C LYS A 35 4.74 17.29 14.79
N ARG A 36 5.43 16.16 14.69
CA ARG A 36 6.19 15.52 15.78
C ARG A 36 7.11 14.43 15.24
N GLY A 37 8.01 13.93 16.07
CA GLY A 37 8.88 12.81 15.72
C GLY A 37 9.72 12.34 16.89
N HIS A 38 10.30 11.15 16.75
CA HIS A 38 11.06 10.49 17.81
C HIS A 38 12.26 9.75 17.21
N VAL A 39 13.35 9.70 17.97
CA VAL A 39 14.42 8.72 17.77
C VAL A 39 14.27 7.65 18.84
N GLY A 40 14.30 6.39 18.43
CA GLY A 40 14.23 5.24 19.32
C GLY A 40 15.34 4.24 19.04
N ARG A 41 15.74 3.51 20.09
CA ARG A 41 16.57 2.32 19.99
C ARG A 41 15.76 1.15 20.54
N ALA A 42 15.75 0.02 19.85
CA ALA A 42 15.04 -1.15 20.34
C ALA A 42 15.67 -1.64 21.66
N THR A 43 14.81 -2.03 22.61
CA THR A 43 15.22 -2.43 23.97
C THR A 43 15.76 -3.86 24.01
N ASP A 44 15.35 -4.68 23.05
CA ASP A 44 15.73 -6.08 22.86
C ASP A 44 16.87 -6.26 21.83
N ASP A 45 16.89 -5.43 20.77
CA ASP A 45 18.00 -5.35 19.80
C ASP A 45 18.69 -3.97 19.83
N PRO A 46 19.77 -3.82 20.61
CA PRO A 46 20.50 -2.55 20.70
C PRO A 46 21.24 -2.15 19.41
N THR A 47 21.21 -2.95 18.35
CA THR A 47 21.71 -2.56 17.02
C THR A 47 20.61 -1.97 16.13
N LEU A 48 19.33 -2.09 16.53
CA LEU A 48 18.19 -1.59 15.77
C LEU A 48 17.75 -0.22 16.31
N TRP A 49 17.61 0.72 15.39
CA TRP A 49 17.16 2.08 15.67
C TRP A 49 16.00 2.47 14.76
N VAL A 50 15.20 3.43 15.22
CA VAL A 50 14.09 4.00 14.47
C VAL A 50 14.12 5.52 14.56
N LEU A 51 13.85 6.18 13.43
CA LEU A 51 13.47 7.59 13.39
C LEU A 51 12.03 7.65 12.86
N THR A 52 11.14 8.28 13.63
CA THR A 52 9.77 8.54 13.20
C THR A 52 9.55 10.02 13.02
N SER A 53 8.77 10.39 12.01
CA SER A 53 8.30 11.76 11.83
C SER A 53 6.88 11.80 11.30
N GLU A 54 6.10 12.74 11.81
CA GLU A 54 4.75 13.00 11.37
C GLU A 54 4.65 14.35 10.70
N TRP A 55 3.94 14.35 9.57
CA TRP A 55 3.78 15.48 8.69
C TRP A 55 2.31 15.73 8.43
N ARG A 56 1.98 17.00 8.15
CA ARG A 56 0.66 17.43 7.71
C ARG A 56 0.15 16.56 6.56
N ASP A 57 0.95 16.44 5.51
CA ASP A 57 0.64 15.75 4.26
C ASP A 57 1.95 15.35 3.54
N VAL A 58 1.83 14.57 2.47
CA VAL A 58 2.97 14.10 1.67
C VAL A 58 3.72 15.24 0.98
N GLY A 59 3.02 16.30 0.57
CA GLY A 59 3.61 17.45 -0.08
C GLY A 59 4.55 18.22 0.85
N SER A 60 4.16 18.37 2.11
CA SER A 60 5.01 18.98 3.15
C SER A 60 6.29 18.19 3.38
N TYR A 61 6.23 16.87 3.46
CA TYR A 61 7.42 16.03 3.60
C TYR A 61 8.34 16.12 2.38
N ARG A 62 7.80 16.02 1.16
CA ARG A 62 8.61 16.12 -0.08
C ARG A 62 9.28 17.49 -0.24
N ARG A 63 8.59 18.58 0.12
CA ARG A 63 9.17 19.93 0.14
C ARG A 63 10.27 20.05 1.19
N ALA A 64 10.08 19.49 2.38
CA ALA A 64 11.11 19.46 3.42
C ALA A 64 12.39 18.79 2.93
N LEU A 65 12.29 17.62 2.26
CA LEU A 65 13.45 16.92 1.68
C LEU A 65 14.20 17.71 0.60
N SER A 66 13.59 18.77 0.06
CA SER A 66 14.22 19.64 -0.94
C SER A 66 15.05 20.76 -0.32
N ALA A 67 14.87 21.06 0.98
CA ALA A 67 15.58 22.12 1.70
C ALA A 67 17.08 21.81 1.84
N TYR A 68 17.91 22.86 1.84
CA TYR A 68 19.37 22.72 1.88
C TYR A 68 19.85 21.99 3.14
N ASP A 69 19.46 22.47 4.31
CA ASP A 69 19.88 21.86 5.59
C ASP A 69 19.41 20.41 5.70
N VAL A 70 18.21 20.10 5.19
CA VAL A 70 17.69 18.73 5.17
C VAL A 70 18.53 17.83 4.26
N LYS A 71 18.95 18.32 3.09
CA LYS A 71 19.86 17.57 2.22
C LYS A 71 21.23 17.33 2.86
N LEU A 72 21.71 18.27 3.67
CA LEU A 72 23.00 18.14 4.34
C LEU A 72 22.96 17.19 5.53
N HIS A 73 21.93 17.28 6.37
CA HIS A 73 21.90 16.59 7.67
C HIS A 73 21.00 15.35 7.69
N VAL A 74 19.96 15.29 6.84
CA VAL A 74 18.94 14.23 6.89
C VAL A 74 19.11 13.20 5.77
N VAL A 75 19.36 13.64 4.53
CA VAL A 75 19.50 12.72 3.39
C VAL A 75 20.61 11.67 3.58
N PRO A 76 21.79 11.99 4.13
CA PRO A 76 22.82 10.99 4.43
C PRO A 76 22.39 9.97 5.49
N LEU A 77 21.48 10.36 6.39
CA LEU A 77 20.89 9.42 7.35
C LEU A 77 19.91 8.51 6.62
N LEU A 78 19.01 9.06 5.79
CA LEU A 78 18.02 8.30 5.03
C LEU A 78 18.64 7.25 4.10
N SER A 79 19.81 7.52 3.51
CA SER A 79 20.51 6.54 2.66
C SER A 79 21.05 5.31 3.42
N ARG A 80 21.13 5.38 4.75
CA ARG A 80 21.51 4.25 5.63
C ARG A 80 20.32 3.43 6.10
N ALA A 81 19.09 3.83 5.75
CA ALA A 81 17.89 3.15 6.20
C ALA A 81 17.84 1.73 5.62
N VAL A 82 17.19 0.83 6.35
CA VAL A 82 16.80 -0.48 5.83
C VAL A 82 15.90 -0.25 4.60
N ASP A 83 16.12 -1.04 3.55
CA ASP A 83 15.35 -0.94 2.30
C ASP A 83 13.96 -1.56 2.48
N GLU A 84 12.99 -0.70 2.78
CA GLU A 84 11.60 -1.05 3.02
C GLU A 84 10.66 0.14 2.79
N PRO A 85 9.33 -0.07 2.69
CA PRO A 85 8.39 1.03 2.70
C PRO A 85 8.53 1.86 3.98
N THR A 86 8.70 3.18 3.85
CA THR A 86 8.94 4.09 4.97
C THR A 86 7.86 5.15 5.16
N ALA A 87 6.98 5.33 4.19
CA ALA A 87 5.95 6.37 4.16
C ALA A 87 4.56 5.75 4.30
N PHE A 88 3.81 6.22 5.29
CA PHE A 88 2.53 5.64 5.68
C PHE A 88 1.46 6.72 5.83
N GLU A 89 0.23 6.34 5.46
CA GLU A 89 -0.95 7.09 5.84
C GLU A 89 -1.26 6.88 7.34
N VAL A 90 -1.83 7.91 7.98
CA VAL A 90 -2.26 7.82 9.37
C VAL A 90 -3.78 7.67 9.37
N MET A 91 -4.25 6.47 9.72
CA MET A 91 -5.68 6.17 9.85
C MET A 91 -6.10 6.24 11.32
N THR A 92 -7.27 6.81 11.59
CA THR A 92 -7.87 6.88 12.93
C THR A 92 -9.24 6.19 12.92
N PRO A 93 -9.63 5.49 14.01
CA PRO A 93 -10.92 4.78 14.09
C PRO A 93 -12.15 5.67 13.85
N ASP A 94 -12.07 6.95 14.21
CA ASP A 94 -13.16 7.93 14.05
C ASP A 94 -13.21 8.55 12.64
N GLY A 95 -12.43 8.00 11.69
CA GLY A 95 -12.26 8.51 10.33
C GLY A 95 -10.93 9.23 10.16
N GLY A 96 -10.05 8.64 9.36
CA GLY A 96 -8.83 9.25 8.82
C GLY A 96 -8.78 9.01 7.32
N THR A 97 -8.08 9.88 6.59
CA THR A 97 -7.95 9.78 5.13
C THR A 97 -7.59 8.35 4.72
N ALA A 98 -8.21 7.88 3.64
CA ALA A 98 -7.85 6.64 2.98
C ALA A 98 -7.31 6.99 1.59
N LEU A 99 -6.48 6.10 1.04
CA LEU A 99 -5.89 6.27 -0.28
C LEU A 99 -7.02 6.48 -1.29
N ALA A 100 -6.91 7.52 -2.11
CA ALA A 100 -7.82 7.69 -3.24
C ALA A 100 -7.75 6.43 -4.12
N ALA A 101 -8.90 5.92 -4.57
CA ALA A 101 -8.95 4.68 -5.36
C ALA A 101 -8.16 4.75 -6.68
N ASP A 102 -7.80 5.96 -7.12
CA ASP A 102 -7.00 6.28 -8.31
C ASP A 102 -5.54 6.64 -7.98
N ALA A 103 -5.03 6.29 -6.79
CA ALA A 103 -3.67 6.65 -6.37
C ALA A 103 -2.56 6.16 -7.34
N GLU A 104 -2.87 5.21 -8.23
CA GLU A 104 -1.98 4.71 -9.27
C GLU A 104 -2.15 5.40 -10.65
N ASP A 105 -3.20 6.20 -10.86
CA ASP A 105 -3.52 6.80 -12.16
C ASP A 105 -3.09 8.28 -12.24
N VAL A 106 -1.86 8.51 -12.67
CA VAL A 106 -1.26 9.86 -12.72
C VAL A 106 -1.49 10.52 -14.08
N GLY A 107 -2.75 10.88 -14.37
CA GLY A 107 -3.14 11.71 -15.51
C GLY A 107 -3.09 13.21 -15.16
N LEU A 108 -2.33 14.00 -15.93
CA LEU A 108 -2.23 15.46 -15.76
C LEU A 108 -3.61 16.13 -16.01
N GLY A 109 -4.40 16.37 -14.95
CA GLY A 109 -5.65 17.14 -15.03
C GLY A 109 -6.86 16.63 -14.27
N HIS A 110 -6.78 15.55 -13.48
CA HIS A 110 -7.96 15.00 -12.76
C HIS A 110 -7.94 15.12 -11.23
N ALA A 111 -6.84 15.58 -10.63
CA ALA A 111 -6.74 15.66 -9.17
C ALA A 111 -7.29 16.98 -8.62
N ALA A 112 -8.62 17.10 -8.44
CA ALA A 112 -9.25 17.97 -7.42
C ALA A 112 -10.79 17.93 -7.48
N GLY A 113 -11.40 16.84 -7.00
CA GLY A 113 -12.78 16.85 -6.52
C GLY A 113 -12.80 16.97 -4.99
N PRO A 114 -13.73 17.70 -4.36
CA PRO A 114 -13.79 17.86 -2.90
C PRO A 114 -14.14 16.56 -2.14
N ALA A 115 -14.54 15.50 -2.84
CA ALA A 115 -14.75 14.16 -2.30
C ALA A 115 -14.22 13.14 -3.31
N ILE A 116 -13.15 12.43 -2.96
CA ILE A 116 -12.63 11.31 -3.74
C ILE A 116 -12.91 10.02 -2.96
N LEU A 117 -13.52 9.05 -3.65
CA LEU A 117 -13.73 7.72 -3.11
C LEU A 117 -12.38 7.06 -2.84
N THR A 118 -12.28 6.42 -1.69
CA THR A 118 -11.09 5.73 -1.27
C THR A 118 -11.15 4.26 -1.67
N ASP A 119 -10.00 3.61 -1.78
CA ASP A 119 -9.90 2.17 -2.04
C ASP A 119 -10.69 1.33 -1.02
N LEU A 120 -10.86 1.84 0.20
CA LEU A 120 -11.67 1.25 1.25
C LEU A 120 -13.19 1.49 1.10
N ASP A 121 -13.61 2.47 0.29
CA ASP A 121 -15.03 2.73 -0.03
C ASP A 121 -15.55 1.80 -1.12
N VAL A 122 -14.65 1.29 -1.99
CA VAL A 122 -14.99 0.35 -3.06
C VAL A 122 -15.05 -1.07 -2.48
N ARG A 123 -16.26 -1.53 -2.15
CA ARG A 123 -16.48 -2.94 -1.88
C ARG A 123 -16.44 -3.71 -3.20
N ASP A 124 -15.61 -4.75 -3.28
CA ASP A 124 -15.74 -5.79 -4.30
C ASP A 124 -17.03 -6.56 -4.03
N ASP A 125 -18.14 -6.00 -4.51
CA ASP A 125 -19.41 -6.70 -4.56
C ASP A 125 -19.27 -7.76 -5.63
N GLY A 126 -18.79 -8.96 -5.25
CA GLY A 126 -18.56 -10.14 -6.10
C GLY A 126 -19.79 -10.71 -6.83
N ARG A 127 -20.69 -9.87 -7.33
CA ARG A 127 -21.75 -10.18 -8.27
C ARG A 127 -21.42 -9.56 -9.63
N GLY A 128 -20.87 -10.34 -10.55
CA GLY A 128 -20.73 -9.84 -11.91
C GLY A 128 -19.91 -10.64 -12.92
N ARG A 129 -19.83 -11.97 -12.84
CA ARG A 129 -19.52 -12.77 -14.03
C ARG A 129 -20.62 -13.80 -14.24
N SER A 130 -21.74 -13.33 -14.78
CA SER A 130 -22.78 -14.17 -15.36
C SER A 130 -22.23 -14.87 -16.59
N ALA A 131 -22.46 -16.19 -16.63
CA ALA A 131 -22.35 -17.03 -17.79
C ALA A 131 -23.03 -16.38 -19.02
N GLY A 132 -22.24 -16.16 -20.07
CA GLY A 132 -22.75 -15.89 -21.41
C GLY A 132 -23.03 -17.21 -22.11
N SER A 133 -24.28 -17.65 -22.03
CA SER A 133 -24.90 -18.64 -22.89
C SER A 133 -24.77 -18.21 -24.36
N THR A 134 -24.17 -19.06 -25.19
CA THR A 134 -24.43 -19.08 -26.65
C THR A 134 -25.08 -20.40 -26.98
N ASP A 135 -26.36 -20.32 -27.32
CA ASP A 135 -27.10 -21.28 -28.15
C ASP A 135 -28.05 -20.42 -29.02
N PRO A 136 -28.41 -20.82 -30.26
CA PRO A 136 -28.93 -22.16 -30.52
C PRO A 136 -28.48 -22.82 -31.83
N GLU A 137 -28.32 -24.14 -31.77
CA GLU A 137 -28.31 -25.02 -32.93
C GLU A 137 -29.75 -25.32 -33.36
N THR A 138 -30.09 -25.07 -34.64
CA THR A 138 -31.33 -25.55 -35.26
C THR A 138 -31.05 -25.90 -36.71
N ARG A 139 -31.12 -27.20 -37.03
CA ARG A 139 -31.42 -27.82 -38.34
C ARG A 139 -31.71 -29.30 -38.02
N GLU A 140 -32.98 -29.66 -37.91
CA GLU A 140 -33.73 -30.38 -38.96
C GLU A 140 -33.08 -31.71 -39.35
N ASP A 141 -33.64 -32.83 -38.87
CA ASP A 141 -33.91 -33.97 -39.76
C ASP A 141 -35.06 -34.87 -39.26
N ASP A 142 -35.72 -35.42 -40.27
CA ASP A 142 -37.04 -36.01 -40.49
C ASP A 142 -37.47 -37.25 -39.63
N PRO A 143 -38.79 -37.55 -39.44
CA PRO A 143 -39.27 -38.72 -38.70
C PRO A 143 -39.66 -39.88 -39.63
N GLY A 144 -39.03 -41.05 -39.44
CA GLY A 144 -39.33 -42.28 -40.18
C GLY A 144 -39.51 -43.52 -39.30
N ARG A 145 -40.79 -43.83 -38.99
CA ARG A 145 -41.46 -45.14 -38.70
C ARG A 145 -40.79 -46.24 -37.81
N PRO A 146 -41.58 -47.02 -37.04
CA PRO A 146 -41.09 -48.06 -36.12
C PRO A 146 -41.17 -49.48 -36.71
N GLU A 147 -40.43 -50.43 -36.12
CA GLU A 147 -40.87 -51.79 -35.69
C GLU A 147 -39.68 -52.74 -35.47
N GLY A 148 -39.82 -53.64 -34.48
CA GLY A 148 -39.00 -54.85 -34.33
C GLY A 148 -38.36 -55.01 -32.94
N SER A 149 -39.04 -55.62 -31.96
CA SER A 149 -38.92 -57.07 -31.64
C SER A 149 -37.63 -57.48 -30.90
N THR A 150 -37.84 -57.84 -29.61
CA THR A 150 -37.40 -59.11 -28.98
C THR A 150 -35.96 -59.27 -28.46
N GLY A 151 -35.86 -59.73 -27.20
CA GLY A 151 -34.72 -60.52 -26.68
C GLY A 151 -33.97 -59.81 -25.54
N ALA A 152 -34.36 -59.94 -24.28
CA ALA A 152 -34.10 -61.08 -23.38
C ALA A 152 -32.66 -61.16 -22.85
N ARG A 153 -32.58 -61.22 -21.51
CA ARG A 153 -31.57 -61.87 -20.66
C ARG A 153 -30.21 -61.18 -20.51
N GLU A 154 -29.42 -61.35 -19.46
CA GLU A 154 -29.47 -61.93 -18.09
C GLU A 154 -28.01 -61.93 -17.60
N ASN A 155 -27.79 -62.01 -16.28
CA ASN A 155 -26.52 -62.11 -15.53
C ASN A 155 -25.76 -60.79 -15.30
N ASP A 156 -25.56 -60.28 -14.08
CA ASP A 156 -25.32 -60.90 -12.75
C ASP A 156 -24.12 -61.85 -12.72
N ARG A 157 -22.91 -61.26 -12.64
CA ARG A 157 -21.94 -61.44 -11.54
C ARG A 157 -20.59 -60.80 -11.87
#